data_AF-A0A7X0DFY2-F1
#
_entry.id   AF-A0A7X0DFY2-F1
#
_cell.length_a   1.000
_cell.length_b   1.000
_cell.length_c   1.000
_cell.angle_alpha   90.00
_cell.angle_beta   90.00
_cell.angle_gamma   90.00
#
_symmetry.space_group_name_H-M   'P 1'
#
loop_
_entity.id
_entity.type
_entity.pdbx_description
1 polymer ?
#
loop_
_entity_poly.entity_id
_entity_poly.type
_entity_poly.pdbx_seq_one_letter_code
_entity_poly.pdbx_strand_id
1 'polypeptide(L)'
;MEMISKLFDRPVYLKEQKNLVREITAVEEAIDYLEDWPERERDLIHEAALRTCYMAHDGLKPLRAARDAIRSFAKKKGILGSCPAEWCSWVIAKPLASAPSKVL
;
A
#
# COMPACT_ATOMS: atom_id res chain seq x y z
N MET A 1 -5.53 -22.39 -15.54
CA MET A 1 -6.17 -21.07 -15.60
C MET A 1 -5.08 -20.06 -15.27
N GLU A 2 -4.60 -19.31 -16.25
CA GLU A 2 -3.66 -18.21 -15.96
C GLU A 2 -4.37 -17.23 -15.03
N MET A 3 -3.84 -17.08 -13.81
CA MET A 3 -4.29 -16.01 -12.92
C MET A 3 -3.74 -14.71 -13.50
N ILE A 4 -4.60 -13.96 -14.20
CA ILE A 4 -4.28 -12.57 -14.57
C ILE A 4 -4.23 -11.79 -13.27
N SER A 5 -3.03 -11.62 -12.72
CA SER A 5 -2.78 -10.86 -11.50
C SER A 5 -3.24 -9.42 -11.70
N LYS A 6 -4.11 -8.92 -10.82
CA LYS A 6 -4.62 -7.54 -10.87
C LYS A 6 -3.64 -6.58 -10.20
N LEU A 7 -2.50 -6.40 -10.86
CA LEU A 7 -1.38 -5.60 -10.37
C LEU A 7 -1.75 -4.11 -10.20
N PHE A 8 -1.23 -3.53 -9.14
CA PHE A 8 -1.26 -2.09 -8.91
C PHE A 8 -0.26 -1.36 -9.80
N ASP A 9 -0.52 -0.07 -10.05
CA ASP A 9 0.42 0.83 -10.75
C ASP A 9 1.75 0.99 -9.98
N ARG A 10 1.69 0.82 -8.66
CA ARG A 10 2.83 0.79 -7.75
C ARG A 10 2.41 0.09 -6.45
N PRO A 11 3.36 -0.55 -5.76
CA PRO A 11 3.07 -1.25 -4.52
C PRO A 11 2.55 -0.33 -3.40
N VAL A 12 1.96 -0.97 -2.39
CA VAL A 12 1.70 -0.39 -1.07
C VAL A 12 2.60 -1.10 -0.06
N TYR A 13 3.43 -0.34 0.62
CA TYR A 13 4.36 -0.86 1.63
C TYR A 13 3.71 -0.81 3.01
N LEU A 14 3.75 -1.94 3.73
CA LEU A 14 3.24 -2.08 5.09
C LEU A 14 4.40 -2.39 6.03
N LYS A 15 4.42 -1.72 7.19
CA LYS A 15 5.35 -2.02 8.28
C LYS A 15 4.85 -3.26 9.00
N GLU A 16 5.76 -4.21 9.17
CA GLU A 16 5.55 -5.43 9.94
C GLU A 16 6.40 -5.37 11.21
N GLN A 17 6.32 -6.41 12.04
CA GLN A 17 7.20 -6.56 13.19
C GLN A 17 8.68 -6.63 12.78
N LYS A 18 9.59 -6.29 13.71
CA LYS A 18 11.04 -6.41 13.54
C LYS A 18 11.63 -5.63 12.35
N ASN A 19 11.04 -4.47 12.03
CA ASN A 19 11.46 -3.61 10.90
C ASN A 19 11.31 -4.26 9.52
N LEU A 20 10.51 -5.32 9.39
CA LEU A 20 10.18 -5.89 8.09
C LEU A 20 9.18 -4.99 7.36
N VAL A 21 9.28 -4.99 6.04
CA VAL A 21 8.33 -4.30 5.16
C VAL A 21 7.69 -5.35 4.26
N ARG A 22 6.36 -5.42 4.27
CA ARG A 22 5.58 -6.18 3.30
C ARG A 22 5.24 -5.29 2.11
N GLU A 23 5.50 -5.78 0.92
CA GLU A 23 5.08 -5.16 -0.33
C GLU A 23 3.78 -5.80 -0.79
N ILE A 24 2.73 -4.99 -1.00
CA ILE A 24 1.47 -5.44 -1.60
C ILE A 24 1.43 -4.95 -3.04
N THR A 25 1.48 -5.87 -4.00
CA THR A 25 1.60 -5.55 -5.44
C THR A 25 0.30 -5.71 -6.22
N ALA A 26 -0.66 -6.47 -5.69
CA ALA A 26 -1.90 -6.81 -6.39
C ALA A 26 -3.13 -6.73 -5.48
N VAL A 27 -4.33 -6.77 -6.08
CA VAL A 27 -5.60 -6.81 -5.34
C VAL A 27 -5.73 -8.08 -4.51
N GLU A 28 -5.32 -9.23 -5.06
CA GLU A 28 -5.39 -10.54 -4.41
C GLU A 28 -4.57 -10.55 -3.11
N GLU A 29 -3.32 -10.07 -3.16
CA GLU A 29 -2.48 -9.93 -1.97
C GLU A 29 -3.09 -8.99 -0.91
N ALA A 30 -3.79 -7.93 -1.34
CA ALA A 30 -4.47 -7.03 -0.43
C ALA A 30 -5.69 -7.68 0.25
N ILE A 31 -6.42 -8.55 -0.48
CA ILE A 31 -7.53 -9.32 0.07
C ILE A 31 -7.00 -10.30 1.10
N ASP A 32 -6.02 -11.14 0.74
CA ASP A 32 -5.43 -12.14 1.65
C ASP A 32 -4.94 -11.49 2.95
N TYR A 33 -4.22 -10.37 2.82
CA TYR A 33 -3.72 -9.62 3.98
C TYR A 33 -4.85 -9.10 4.89
N LEU A 34 -5.96 -8.63 4.32
CA LEU A 34 -7.09 -8.13 5.09
C LEU A 34 -7.93 -9.28 5.67
N GLU A 35 -8.09 -10.40 4.96
CA GLU A 35 -8.77 -11.59 5.47
C GLU A 35 -8.04 -12.20 6.68
N ASP A 36 -6.70 -12.17 6.67
CA ASP A 36 -5.85 -12.64 7.78
C ASP A 36 -5.75 -11.63 8.94
N TRP A 37 -6.30 -10.42 8.79
CA TRP A 37 -6.21 -9.38 9.82
C TRP A 37 -6.87 -9.84 11.13
N PRO A 38 -6.25 -9.62 12.31
CA PRO A 38 -6.76 -10.12 13.58
C PRO A 38 -8.22 -9.72 13.82
N GLU A 39 -9.09 -10.69 14.11
CA GLU A 39 -10.53 -10.48 14.23
C GLU A 39 -10.89 -9.38 15.24
N ARG A 40 -10.17 -9.32 16.36
CA ARG A 40 -10.35 -8.31 17.42
C ARG A 40 -9.98 -6.88 16.99
N GLU A 41 -9.25 -6.73 15.89
CA GLU A 41 -8.76 -5.46 15.37
C GLU A 41 -9.50 -5.02 14.09
N ARG A 42 -10.51 -5.79 13.65
CA ARG A 42 -11.38 -5.46 12.52
C ARG A 42 -12.37 -4.38 12.95
N ASP A 43 -12.29 -3.24 12.28
CA ASP A 43 -13.18 -2.09 12.46
C ASP A 43 -13.81 -1.69 11.11
N LEU A 44 -14.64 -0.65 11.12
CA LEU A 44 -15.28 -0.13 9.90
C LEU A 44 -14.29 0.18 8.77
N ILE A 45 -13.04 0.50 9.11
CA ILE A 45 -12.00 0.85 8.12
C ILE A 45 -11.43 -0.42 7.49
N HIS A 46 -11.24 -1.49 8.27
CA HIS A 46 -10.96 -2.83 7.75
C HIS A 46 -12.06 -3.30 6.80
N GLU A 47 -13.33 -3.26 7.23
CA GLU A 47 -14.46 -3.75 6.43
C GLU A 47 -14.59 -2.98 5.10
N ALA A 48 -14.49 -1.65 5.16
CA ALA A 48 -14.55 -0.80 3.97
C ALA A 48 -13.39 -1.08 3.00
N ALA A 49 -12.18 -1.33 3.53
CA ALA A 49 -11.02 -1.67 2.72
C ALA A 49 -11.19 -3.03 2.03
N LEU A 50 -11.59 -4.06 2.80
CA LEU A 50 -11.77 -5.42 2.29
C LEU A 50 -12.88 -5.46 1.23
N ARG A 51 -14.03 -4.84 1.50
CA ARG A 51 -15.12 -4.71 0.52
C ARG A 51 -14.67 -4.03 -0.77
N THR A 52 -13.88 -2.96 -0.66
CA THR A 52 -13.37 -2.25 -1.84
C THR A 52 -12.42 -3.13 -2.65
N CYS A 53 -11.59 -3.95 -1.98
CA CYS A 53 -10.70 -4.89 -2.66
C CYS A 53 -11.48 -5.98 -3.39
N TYR A 54 -12.50 -6.59 -2.77
CA TYR A 54 -13.38 -7.54 -3.47
C TYR A 54 -14.08 -6.91 -4.67
N MET A 55 -14.63 -5.70 -4.52
CA MET A 55 -15.26 -5.00 -5.65
C MET A 55 -14.28 -4.75 -6.81
N ALA A 56 -13.00 -4.50 -6.53
CA ALA A 56 -11.99 -4.38 -7.58
C ALA A 56 -11.58 -5.74 -8.18
N HIS A 57 -11.51 -6.77 -7.35
CA HIS A 57 -11.31 -8.15 -7.79
C HIS A 57 -12.45 -8.62 -8.70
N ASP A 58 -13.68 -8.18 -8.48
CA ASP A 58 -14.83 -8.53 -9.34
C ASP A 58 -15.00 -7.57 -10.52
N GLY A 59 -14.11 -6.58 -10.68
CA GLY A 59 -14.15 -5.61 -11.78
C GLY A 59 -15.19 -4.49 -11.63
N LEU A 60 -15.86 -4.40 -10.47
CA LEU A 60 -16.86 -3.37 -10.15
C LEU A 60 -16.22 -2.03 -9.75
N LYS A 61 -14.95 -2.04 -9.33
CA LYS A 61 -14.15 -0.84 -9.03
C LYS A 61 -12.78 -0.93 -9.72
N PRO A 62 -12.16 0.23 -10.05
CA PRO A 62 -10.82 0.23 -10.63
C PRO A 62 -9.78 -0.27 -9.61
N LEU A 63 -8.68 -0.85 -10.08
CA LEU A 63 -7.58 -1.35 -9.22
C LEU A 63 -7.01 -0.27 -8.29
N ARG A 64 -6.95 0.97 -8.78
CA ARG A 64 -6.55 2.13 -7.98
C ARG A 64 -7.41 2.33 -6.73
N ALA A 65 -8.71 2.01 -6.78
CA ALA A 65 -9.59 2.14 -5.62
C ALA A 65 -9.21 1.13 -4.51
N ALA A 66 -8.89 -0.12 -4.87
CA ALA A 66 -8.38 -1.10 -3.92
C ALA A 66 -7.04 -0.67 -3.33
N ARG A 67 -6.12 -0.20 -4.18
CA ARG A 67 -4.82 0.33 -3.76
C ARG A 67 -4.94 1.50 -2.77
N ASP A 68 -5.82 2.46 -3.06
CA ASP A 68 -6.04 3.62 -2.18
C ASP A 68 -6.75 3.21 -0.88
N ALA A 69 -7.59 2.16 -0.91
CA ALA A 69 -8.25 1.61 0.26
C ALA A 69 -7.26 0.91 1.20
N ILE A 70 -6.41 0.00 0.72
CA ILE A 70 -5.39 -0.66 1.56
C ILE A 70 -4.39 0.36 2.12
N ARG A 71 -4.01 1.38 1.32
CA ARG A 71 -3.15 2.48 1.81
C ARG A 71 -3.83 3.28 2.94
N SER A 72 -5.11 3.56 2.82
CA SER A 72 -5.87 4.31 3.83
C SER A 72 -6.04 3.50 5.12
N PHE A 73 -6.32 2.21 4.98
CA PHE A 73 -6.32 1.25 6.08
C PHE A 73 -4.96 1.25 6.80
N ALA A 74 -3.87 1.04 6.07
CA ALA A 74 -2.52 1.00 6.62
C ALA A 74 -2.15 2.31 7.34
N LYS A 75 -2.53 3.46 6.77
CA LYS A 75 -2.33 4.77 7.39
C LYS A 75 -3.08 4.87 8.71
N LYS A 76 -4.33 4.41 8.77
CA LYS A 76 -5.14 4.46 9.99
C LYS A 76 -4.60 3.55 11.09
N LYS A 77 -4.14 2.35 10.73
CA LYS A 77 -3.55 1.39 11.67
C LYS A 77 -2.11 1.74 12.08
N GLY A 78 -1.53 2.81 11.53
CA GLY A 78 -0.17 3.25 11.86
C GLY A 78 0.93 2.39 11.23
N ILE A 79 0.58 1.51 10.29
CA ILE A 79 1.47 0.55 9.65
C ILE A 79 1.82 0.93 8.20
N LEU A 80 1.45 2.12 7.73
CA LEU A 80 1.87 2.55 6.40
C LEU A 80 3.40 2.72 6.37
N GLY A 81 4.05 1.92 5.53
CA GLY A 81 5.49 1.93 5.30
C GLY A 81 5.91 2.81 4.13
N SER A 82 7.21 2.77 3.85
CA SER A 82 7.85 3.33 2.67
C SER A 82 8.72 2.26 2.03
N CYS A 83 9.03 2.42 0.74
CA CYS A 83 10.08 1.66 0.08
C CYS A 83 11.36 1.72 0.93
N PRO A 84 12.00 0.57 1.25
CA PRO A 84 13.30 0.55 1.90
C PRO A 84 14.33 1.34 1.09
N ALA A 85 15.17 2.13 1.76
CA ALA A 85 16.14 3.01 1.09
C ALA A 85 17.14 2.22 0.22
N GLU A 86 17.48 1.00 0.67
CA GLU A 86 18.30 0.02 -0.03
C GLU A 86 17.67 -0.47 -1.35
N TRP A 87 16.34 -0.48 -1.47
CA TRP A 87 15.60 -0.86 -2.69
C TRP A 87 15.36 0.34 -3.60
N CYS A 88 15.36 1.53 -3.01
CA CYS A 88 15.13 2.81 -3.67
C CYS A 88 16.43 3.48 -4.19
N SER A 89 17.56 2.76 -4.25
CA SER A 89 18.86 3.27 -4.71
C SER A 89 18.85 3.86 -6.13
N TRP A 90 17.90 3.46 -6.98
CA TRP A 90 17.71 4.00 -8.33
C TRP A 90 16.54 5.00 -8.45
N VAL A 91 15.75 5.20 -7.38
CA VAL A 91 14.51 6.01 -7.40
C VAL A 91 14.74 7.46 -6.94
N ILE A 92 15.92 7.81 -6.43
CA ILE A 92 16.25 9.21 -6.11
C ILE A 92 16.77 9.93 -7.37
N ALA A 93 15.85 10.33 -8.24
CA ALA A 93 16.04 11.49 -9.09
C ALA A 93 15.03 12.56 -8.70
N LYS A 94 15.29 13.24 -7.57
CA LYS A 94 14.85 14.63 -7.41
C LYS A 94 16.08 15.45 -6.99
N PRO A 95 16.51 16.43 -7.79
CA PRO A 95 17.51 17.39 -7.35
C PRO A 95 16.92 18.11 -6.14
N LEU A 96 17.67 18.13 -5.04
CA LEU A 96 17.40 19.04 -3.93
C LEU A 96 17.57 20.45 -4.50
N ALA A 97 16.47 21.10 -4.86
CA ALA A 97 16.48 22.48 -5.32
C ALA A 97 17.26 23.31 -4.28
N SER A 98 18.33 23.95 -4.76
CA SER A 98 19.20 24.83 -3.99
C SER A 98 18.36 25.90 -3.28
N ALA A 99 18.41 25.95 -1.96
CA ALA A 99 17.99 27.14 -1.24
C ALA A 99 18.96 28.29 -1.59
N PRO A 100 18.48 29.50 -1.92
CA PRO A 100 19.38 30.63 -2.12
C PRO A 100 20.04 30.98 -0.79
N SER A 101 21.38 31.00 -0.76
CA SER A 101 22.13 31.62 0.32
C SER A 101 21.64 33.04 0.49
N LYS A 102 21.09 33.36 1.67
CA LYS A 102 21.07 34.73 2.17
C LYS A 102 22.53 35.17 2.29
N VAL A 103 22.97 36.02 1.38
CA VAL A 103 24.16 36.84 1.59
C VAL A 103 23.68 38.10 2.31
N LEU A 104 24.37 38.42 3.40
CA LEU A 104 24.24 39.61 4.22
C LEU A 104 24.40 40.90 3.39
#